data_AF-A0A516G735-F1
#
_entry.id   AF-A0A516G735-F1
#
_cell.length_a   1.000
_cell.length_b   1.000
_cell.length_c   1.000
_cell.angle_alpha   90.00
_cell.angle_beta   90.00
_cell.angle_gamma   90.00
#
_symmetry.space_group_name_H-M   'P 1'
#
loop_
_entity.id
_entity.type
_entity.pdbx_description
1 polymer ?
#
loop_
_entity_poly.entity_id
_entity_poly.type
_entity_poly.pdbx_seq_one_letter_code
_entity_poly.pdbx_strand_id
1 'polypeptide(L)'
;MAGAGPPGGGAHRGRIYLDARFTRYGTIVEVNGVQHYEALATMDDAVRRNAHAIGGETALEIPAASLGLDPEPLLDQVEAALRKGGWHGPQGDSRQAG
;
A
#
# COMPACT_ATOMS: atom_id res chain seq x y z
N MET A 1 26.20 3.10 -44.93
CA MET A 1 25.68 4.33 -44.31
C MET A 1 24.55 3.91 -43.38
N ALA A 2 24.83 3.86 -42.07
CA ALA A 2 23.88 3.53 -41.01
C ALA A 2 23.39 4.83 -40.36
N GLY A 3 22.15 4.83 -39.85
CA GLY A 3 21.59 5.89 -39.01
C GLY A 3 20.15 6.22 -39.43
N ALA A 4 19.14 6.23 -38.57
CA ALA A 4 19.10 5.99 -37.13
C ALA A 4 17.68 5.49 -36.81
N GLY A 5 17.58 4.44 -36.00
CA GLY A 5 16.32 3.96 -35.44
C GLY A 5 15.68 4.99 -34.51
N PRO A 6 14.38 4.84 -34.21
CA PRO A 6 13.63 5.79 -33.40
C PRO A 6 14.27 5.94 -32.00
N PRO A 7 14.25 7.14 -31.40
CA PRO A 7 14.72 7.30 -30.02
C PRO A 7 13.83 6.49 -29.08
N GLY A 8 14.40 5.41 -28.55
CA GLY A 8 13.87 4.73 -27.37
C GLY A 8 14.01 5.65 -26.16
N GLY A 9 12.90 6.20 -25.69
CA GLY A 9 12.71 6.65 -24.32
C GLY A 9 11.68 5.73 -23.68
N GLY A 10 12.15 4.62 -23.11
CA GLY A 10 11.30 3.59 -22.51
C GLY A 10 10.40 4.18 -21.42
N ALA A 11 9.11 3.88 -21.52
CA ALA A 11 8.14 4.21 -20.49
C ALA A 11 8.55 3.59 -19.15
N HIS A 12 8.93 4.41 -18.18
CA HIS A 12 8.93 3.98 -16.78
C HIS A 12 7.47 3.96 -16.27
N ARG A 13 6.61 3.14 -16.88
CA ARG A 13 5.24 2.94 -16.43
C ARG A 13 5.22 1.86 -15.36
N GLY A 14 5.80 2.16 -14.21
CA GLY A 14 5.85 1.28 -13.05
C GLY A 14 4.75 1.61 -12.05
N ARG A 15 3.49 1.23 -12.33
CA ARG A 15 2.45 1.15 -11.29
C ARG A 15 2.51 -0.26 -10.70
N ILE A 16 3.29 -0.44 -9.66
CA ILE A 16 3.21 -1.64 -8.81
C ILE A 16 2.54 -1.19 -7.53
N TYR A 17 1.24 -1.47 -7.41
CA TYR A 17 0.53 -1.38 -6.14
C TYR A 17 0.68 -2.73 -5.45
N LEU A 18 1.51 -2.81 -4.42
CA LEU A 18 1.56 -3.97 -3.56
C LEU A 18 0.57 -3.74 -2.44
N ASP A 19 -0.70 -4.06 -2.69
CA ASP A 19 -1.75 -3.86 -1.70
C ASP A 19 -1.89 -5.12 -0.82
N ALA A 20 -2.06 -4.91 0.48
CA ALA A 20 -2.36 -5.98 1.45
C ALA A 20 -3.74 -5.74 2.06
N ARG A 21 -4.61 -6.76 2.01
CA ARG A 21 -5.94 -6.71 2.63
C ARG A 21 -6.04 -7.72 3.75
N PHE A 22 -6.31 -7.21 4.94
CA PHE A 22 -6.54 -7.99 6.15
C PHE A 22 -8.04 -8.02 6.46
N THR A 23 -8.79 -8.81 5.68
CA THR A 23 -10.27 -8.83 5.73
C THR A 23 -10.80 -9.10 7.14
N ARG A 24 -10.13 -9.94 7.93
CA ARG A 24 -10.50 -10.24 9.33
C ARG A 24 -10.51 -9.01 10.23
N TYR A 25 -9.63 -8.06 9.95
CA TYR A 25 -9.40 -6.88 10.78
C TYR A 25 -9.97 -5.61 10.14
N GLY A 26 -10.64 -5.72 8.98
CA GLY A 26 -11.16 -4.57 8.25
C GLY A 26 -10.08 -3.57 7.84
N THR A 27 -8.85 -4.03 7.62
CA THR A 27 -7.70 -3.17 7.31
C THR A 27 -7.22 -3.41 5.88
N ILE A 28 -6.99 -2.33 5.15
CA ILE A 28 -6.40 -2.34 3.81
C ILE A 28 -5.16 -1.46 3.86
N VAL A 29 -4.07 -1.93 3.29
CA VAL A 29 -2.81 -1.20 3.16
C VAL A 29 -2.50 -1.09 1.68
N GLU A 30 -2.46 0.14 1.17
CA GLU A 30 -2.23 0.43 -0.24
C GLU A 30 -0.83 1.03 -0.39
N VAL A 31 0.06 0.32 -1.09
CA VAL A 31 1.44 0.80 -1.31
C VAL A 31 1.52 1.52 -2.64
N ASN A 32 1.64 2.84 -2.59
CA ASN A 32 1.63 3.70 -3.79
C ASN A 32 3.05 4.08 -4.23
N GLY A 33 3.33 3.96 -5.53
CA GLY A 33 4.56 4.46 -6.14
C GLY A 33 4.62 6.00 -6.21
N VAL A 34 5.77 6.55 -6.63
CA VAL A 34 6.09 8.01 -6.62
C VAL A 34 5.29 8.84 -7.64
N GLN A 35 4.35 8.24 -8.38
CA GLN A 35 3.48 8.96 -9.30
C GLN A 35 2.02 8.59 -9.08
N HIS A 36 1.19 9.57 -8.70
CA HIS A 36 -0.05 9.90 -9.41
C HIS A 36 -0.75 11.14 -8.81
N TYR A 37 -0.52 12.31 -9.42
CA TYR A 37 -1.38 13.50 -9.26
C TYR A 37 -1.74 14.09 -10.64
N GLU A 38 -2.09 13.22 -11.59
CA GLU A 38 -2.78 13.65 -12.82
C GLU A 38 -4.30 13.61 -12.58
N ALA A 39 -5.05 14.60 -13.06
CA ALA A 39 -6.45 14.81 -12.67
C ALA A 39 -7.39 13.61 -12.86
N LEU A 40 -7.14 12.72 -13.84
CA LEU A 40 -7.92 11.50 -14.03
C LEU A 40 -7.57 10.40 -13.02
N ALA A 41 -6.29 10.28 -12.64
CA ALA A 41 -5.88 9.36 -11.58
C ALA A 41 -6.52 9.75 -10.24
N THR A 42 -6.74 11.04 -10.01
CA THR A 42 -7.40 11.56 -8.80
C THR A 42 -8.84 11.07 -8.64
N MET A 43 -9.60 10.87 -9.73
CA MET A 43 -10.98 10.40 -9.65
C MET A 43 -11.04 8.92 -9.28
N ASP A 44 -10.27 8.07 -9.94
CA ASP A 44 -10.25 6.62 -9.64
C ASP A 44 -9.78 6.36 -8.21
N ASP A 45 -8.74 7.08 -7.76
CA ASP A 45 -8.27 7.00 -6.37
C ASP A 45 -9.32 7.50 -5.38
N ALA A 46 -10.07 8.56 -5.71
CA ALA A 46 -11.16 9.03 -4.86
C ALA A 46 -12.31 8.00 -4.79
N VAL A 47 -12.69 7.38 -5.91
CA VAL A 47 -13.72 6.33 -5.94
C VAL A 47 -13.32 5.15 -5.08
N ARG A 48 -12.06 4.68 -5.20
CA ARG A 48 -11.53 3.58 -4.40
C ARG A 48 -11.52 3.89 -2.91
N ARG A 49 -10.99 5.05 -2.51
CA ARG A 49 -10.98 5.48 -1.10
C ARG A 49 -12.39 5.61 -0.52
N ASN A 50 -13.34 6.12 -1.32
CA ASN A 50 -14.74 6.21 -0.90
C ASN A 50 -15.36 4.83 -0.72
N ALA A 51 -15.07 3.86 -1.59
CA ALA A 51 -15.59 2.50 -1.45
C ALA A 51 -15.13 1.84 -0.13
N HIS A 52 -13.85 1.98 0.22
CA HIS A 52 -13.31 1.49 1.50
C HIS A 52 -13.99 2.18 2.71
N ALA A 53 -14.18 3.50 2.62
CA ALA A 53 -14.85 4.24 3.69
C ALA A 53 -16.32 3.81 3.86
N ILE A 54 -17.03 3.56 2.76
CA ILE A 54 -18.42 3.07 2.76
C ILE A 54 -18.50 1.66 3.36
N GLY A 55 -17.52 0.79 3.07
CA GLY A 55 -17.43 -0.56 3.62
C GLY A 55 -16.99 -0.61 5.09
N GLY A 56 -16.64 0.53 5.68
CA GLY A 56 -16.16 0.63 7.06
C GLY A 56 -14.73 0.12 7.24
N GLU A 57 -13.99 -0.08 6.15
CA GLU A 57 -12.60 -0.49 6.20
C GLU A 57 -11.68 0.68 6.60
N THR A 58 -10.64 0.35 7.36
CA THR A 58 -9.52 1.26 7.62
C THR A 58 -8.51 1.08 6.49
N ALA A 59 -8.49 2.01 5.54
CA ALA A 59 -7.51 2.04 4.46
C ALA A 59 -6.33 2.95 4.81
N LEU A 60 -5.11 2.42 4.72
CA LEU A 60 -3.85 3.14 4.93
C LEU A 60 -3.13 3.29 3.61
N GLU A 61 -2.69 4.51 3.30
CA GLU A 61 -1.87 4.80 2.13
C GLU A 61 -0.39 4.86 2.54
N ILE A 62 0.43 4.01 1.92
CA ILE A 62 1.85 3.84 2.23
C ILE A 62 2.67 4.26 0.99
N PRO A 63 3.33 5.41 0.99
CA PRO A 63 4.22 5.79 -0.09
C PRO A 63 5.42 4.82 -0.13
N ALA A 64 5.62 4.14 -1.26
CA ALA A 64 6.71 3.18 -1.44
C ALA A 64 8.10 3.81 -1.22
N ALA A 65 8.25 5.10 -1.58
CA ALA A 65 9.48 5.85 -1.31
C ALA A 65 9.73 6.04 0.20
N SER A 66 8.70 6.37 0.97
CA SER A 66 8.81 6.53 2.42
C SER A 66 9.08 5.20 3.12
N LEU A 67 8.46 4.10 2.64
CA LEU A 67 8.72 2.76 3.15
C LEU A 67 10.18 2.33 2.99
N GLY A 68 10.82 2.73 1.89
CA GLY A 68 12.25 2.46 1.67
C GLY A 68 13.20 3.36 2.46
N LEU A 69 12.72 4.49 2.98
CA LEU A 69 13.52 5.46 3.74
C LEU A 69 13.44 5.21 5.25
N ASP A 70 12.23 5.10 5.78
CA ASP A 70 11.95 4.89 7.20
C ASP A 70 10.61 4.14 7.34
N PRO A 71 10.65 2.80 7.41
CA PRO A 71 9.44 1.99 7.44
C PRO A 71 8.73 2.01 8.80
N GLU A 72 9.44 2.18 9.91
CA GLU A 72 8.90 2.05 11.27
C GLU A 72 7.62 2.89 11.51
N PRO A 73 7.58 4.20 11.23
CA PRO A 73 6.38 5.00 11.46
C PRO A 73 5.17 4.55 10.64
N LEU A 74 5.39 3.95 9.47
CA LEU A 74 4.36 3.43 8.59
C LEU A 74 3.85 2.08 9.11
N LEU A 75 4.75 1.20 9.53
CA LEU A 75 4.42 -0.10 10.09
C LEU A 75 3.71 0.02 11.45
N ASP A 76 4.06 1.01 12.26
CA ASP A 76 3.36 1.32 13.52
C ASP A 76 1.88 1.67 13.27
N GLN A 77 1.58 2.42 12.19
CA GLN A 77 0.20 2.72 11.79
C GLN A 77 -0.54 1.48 11.29
N VAL A 78 0.15 0.61 10.54
CA VAL A 78 -0.41 -0.68 10.12
C VAL A 78 -0.77 -1.53 11.34
N GLU A 79 0.14 -1.66 12.31
CA GLU A 79 -0.12 -2.36 13.57
C GLU A 79 -1.31 -1.74 14.33
N ALA A 80 -1.35 -0.42 14.47
CA ALA A 80 -2.46 0.27 15.14
C ALA A 80 -3.81 -0.01 14.46
N ALA A 81 -3.86 0.01 13.12
CA ALA A 81 -5.07 -0.31 12.36
C ALA A 81 -5.50 -1.78 12.56
N LEU A 82 -4.55 -2.72 12.53
CA LEU A 82 -4.81 -4.12 12.80
C LEU A 82 -5.34 -4.33 14.23
N ARG A 83 -4.75 -3.65 15.22
CA ARG A 83 -5.19 -3.72 16.63
C ARG A 83 -6.60 -3.16 16.82
N LYS A 84 -6.93 -2.05 16.17
CA LYS A 84 -8.31 -1.52 16.11
C LYS A 84 -9.28 -2.55 15.55
N GLY A 85 -8.86 -3.34 14.56
CA GLY A 85 -9.60 -4.46 13.98
C GLY A 85 -9.66 -5.73 14.84
N GLY A 86 -9.04 -5.76 16.02
CA GLY A 86 -9.04 -6.91 16.93
C GLY A 86 -7.84 -7.87 16.75
N TRP A 87 -6.77 -7.44 16.08
CA TRP A 87 -5.51 -8.17 16.12
C TRP A 87 -4.79 -7.93 17.45
N HIS A 88 -4.18 -8.96 18.02
CA HIS A 88 -3.52 -8.89 19.33
C HIS A 88 -2.00 -9.11 19.27
N GLY A 89 -1.43 -9.13 18.06
CA GLY A 89 -0.04 -9.48 17.83
C GLY A 89 0.15 -10.96 17.52
N PRO A 90 1.37 -11.38 17.20
CA PRO A 90 1.73 -12.79 17.16
C PRO A 90 1.50 -13.40 18.54
N GLN A 91 0.72 -14.46 18.63
CA GLN A 91 0.66 -15.25 19.85
C GLN A 91 2.02 -15.95 19.97
N GLY A 92 2.78 -15.64 21.02
CA GLY A 92 4.02 -16.35 21.31
C GLY A 92 3.73 -17.84 21.42
N ASP A 93 4.36 -18.64 20.56
CA ASP A 93 4.15 -20.08 20.54
C ASP A 93 4.53 -20.66 21.91
N SER A 94 3.54 -21.09 22.68
CA SER A 94 3.70 -21.63 24.04
C SER A 94 4.25 -23.06 24.01
N ARG A 95 5.17 -23.36 23.08
CA ARG A 95 5.74 -24.69 22.83
C ARG A 95 7.17 -24.86 23.37
N GLN A 96 7.54 -24.13 24.41
CA GLN A 96 8.75 -24.40 25.20
C GLN A 96 8.43 -24.43 26.69
N ALA A 97 7.75 -25.49 27.10
CA ALA A 97 7.72 -25.96 28.49
C ALA A 97 7.57 -27.49 28.44
N GLY A 98 8.70 -28.18 28.42
CA GLY A 98 8.82 -29.63 28.42
C GLY A 98 10.26 -30.01 28.68
#